data_AF-A0A849E734-F1
#
_entry.id   AF-A0A849E734-F1
#
_cell.length_a   1.000
_cell.length_b   1.000
_cell.length_c   1.000
_cell.angle_alpha   90.00
_cell.angle_beta   90.00
_cell.angle_gamma   90.00
#
_symmetry.space_group_name_H-M   'P 1'
#
loop_
_entity.id
_entity.type
_entity.pdbx_description
1 polymer ?
#
loop_
_entity_poly.entity_id
_entity_poly.type
_entity_poly.pdbx_seq_one_letter_code
_entity_poly.pdbx_strand_id
1 'polypeptide(L)'
;MTRVSKANEGLDIKQLLVGSEGRLGVVTAAVLKLEALPGATSTALVSFESAAAAVEAFHLAQARGRLLRAEIMWRAYADTVAQDVGLDDLVASFPGQVLVLFEHSGKTQPDAQAVQQEILVPLMESGTIGHAIIAQNDRQASDFWRIREESWAVERQRPGGYWYDVSVPLNALDQYVCELKEDLKAIAADVHFSCMGHLGDGNLHITVSAPHGNRLGKALVDVAVYSNLKAKGGSFSAEHGIGLEKMQALAAYGDPAKLAMARAIKQALDPDNLMNPGKVLV
;
A
#
# COMPACT_ATOMS: atom_id res chain seq x y z
N MET A 1 32.26 -6.50 -5.22
CA MET A 1 31.07 -5.71 -4.87
C MET A 1 31.53 -4.43 -4.19
N THR A 2 31.20 -3.28 -4.78
CA THR A 2 31.43 -1.95 -4.19
C THR A 2 30.67 -1.85 -2.87
N ARG A 3 31.37 -1.41 -1.79
CA ARG A 3 30.82 -1.31 -0.42
C ARG A 3 30.84 0.12 0.12
N VAL A 4 30.96 1.10 -0.77
CA VAL A 4 31.01 2.53 -0.44
C VAL A 4 29.66 3.18 -0.73
N SER A 5 29.35 4.26 0.00
CA SER A 5 28.11 5.01 -0.17
C SER A 5 28.07 5.84 -1.45
N LYS A 6 29.22 6.11 -2.07
CA LYS A 6 29.35 6.93 -3.28
C LYS A 6 30.28 6.24 -4.29
N ALA A 7 29.77 5.95 -5.47
CA ALA A 7 30.54 5.41 -6.60
C ALA A 7 29.88 5.85 -7.90
N ASN A 8 30.54 6.73 -8.66
CA ASN A 8 30.02 7.32 -9.90
C ASN A 8 30.91 6.92 -11.08
N GLU A 9 31.10 5.62 -11.28
CA GLU A 9 31.98 5.04 -12.31
C GLU A 9 31.18 4.66 -13.56
N GLY A 10 30.30 5.55 -14.03
CA GLY A 10 29.43 5.35 -15.20
C GLY A 10 28.02 4.89 -14.87
N LEU A 11 27.38 4.16 -15.79
CA LEU A 11 26.00 3.67 -15.64
C LEU A 11 25.92 2.64 -14.50
N ASP A 12 24.93 2.83 -13.64
CA ASP A 12 24.72 1.96 -12.49
C ASP A 12 23.96 0.68 -12.87
N ILE A 13 24.65 -0.26 -13.52
CA ILE A 13 24.05 -1.49 -14.10
C ILE A 13 23.25 -2.30 -13.06
N LYS A 14 23.58 -2.21 -11.76
CA LYS A 14 22.81 -2.91 -10.72
C LYS A 14 21.34 -2.50 -10.69
N GLN A 15 21.02 -1.25 -11.07
CA GLN A 15 19.64 -0.74 -11.13
C GLN A 15 18.82 -1.45 -12.21
N LEU A 16 19.46 -2.04 -13.22
CA LEU A 16 18.76 -2.85 -14.22
C LEU A 16 18.28 -4.17 -13.61
N LEU A 17 19.00 -4.74 -12.62
CA LEU A 17 18.64 -6.01 -12.00
C LEU A 17 17.54 -5.86 -10.93
N VAL A 18 17.50 -4.73 -10.22
CA VAL A 18 16.47 -4.44 -9.20
C VAL A 18 15.11 -4.26 -9.89
N GLY A 19 14.13 -5.10 -9.53
CA GLY A 19 12.83 -5.13 -10.20
C GLY A 19 12.80 -5.85 -11.55
N SER A 20 13.90 -6.48 -11.98
CA SER A 20 13.94 -7.24 -13.25
C SER A 20 13.19 -8.57 -13.21
N GLU A 21 12.75 -9.01 -12.02
CA GLU A 21 12.07 -10.30 -11.81
C GLU A 21 12.85 -11.48 -12.42
N GLY A 22 14.18 -11.48 -12.33
CA GLY A 22 15.04 -12.55 -12.84
C GLY A 22 15.17 -12.60 -14.36
N ARG A 23 14.70 -11.58 -15.08
CA ARG A 23 14.74 -11.54 -16.54
C ARG A 23 16.07 -11.13 -17.12
N LEU A 24 16.90 -10.44 -16.35
CA LEU A 24 18.18 -9.92 -16.81
C LEU A 24 19.37 -10.65 -16.16
N GLY A 25 19.10 -11.74 -15.43
CA GLY A 25 20.10 -12.58 -14.78
C GLY A 25 19.65 -13.06 -13.40
N VAL A 26 20.56 -13.76 -12.72
CA VAL A 26 20.34 -14.29 -11.37
C VAL A 26 21.19 -13.50 -10.37
N VAL A 27 20.53 -12.85 -9.40
CA VAL A 27 21.23 -12.17 -8.30
C VAL A 27 21.71 -13.23 -7.31
N THR A 28 23.03 -13.36 -7.15
CA THR A 28 23.64 -14.35 -6.25
C THR A 28 24.11 -13.76 -4.93
N ALA A 29 24.29 -12.44 -4.85
CA ALA A 29 24.66 -11.72 -3.66
C ALA A 29 24.26 -10.24 -3.74
N ALA A 30 24.08 -9.60 -2.59
CA ALA A 30 23.79 -8.17 -2.47
C ALA A 30 24.55 -7.55 -1.29
N VAL A 31 24.83 -6.24 -1.40
CA VAL A 31 25.33 -5.42 -0.30
C VAL A 31 24.24 -4.41 0.03
N LEU A 32 23.73 -4.44 1.26
CA LEU A 32 22.62 -3.60 1.71
C LEU A 32 23.11 -2.56 2.71
N LYS A 33 22.54 -1.36 2.64
CA LYS A 33 22.67 -0.37 3.70
C LYS A 33 21.80 -0.81 4.88
N LEU A 34 22.37 -0.78 6.08
CA LEU A 34 21.61 -0.98 7.32
C LEU A 34 21.32 0.39 7.96
N GLU A 35 20.15 0.50 8.57
CA GLU A 35 19.78 1.63 9.42
C GLU A 35 19.87 1.23 10.89
N ALA A 36 20.14 2.19 11.78
CA ALA A 36 20.07 1.95 13.20
C ALA A 36 18.62 1.63 13.62
N LEU A 37 18.47 0.67 14.53
CA LEU A 37 17.16 0.40 15.15
C LEU A 37 16.60 1.70 15.75
N PRO A 38 15.29 1.97 15.59
CA PRO A 38 14.67 3.06 16.32
C PRO A 38 14.82 2.81 17.83
N GLY A 39 14.75 3.88 18.63
CA GLY A 39 14.72 3.79 20.09
C GLY A 39 13.39 3.20 20.55
N ALA A 40 12.62 3.97 21.31
CA ALA A 40 11.25 3.58 21.64
C ALA A 40 10.30 3.94 20.49
N THR A 41 9.16 3.24 20.41
CA THR A 41 8.11 3.51 19.42
C THR A 41 6.76 3.75 20.10
N SER A 42 5.92 4.56 19.46
CA SER A 42 4.55 4.82 19.90
C SER A 42 3.61 4.68 18.70
N THR A 43 2.66 3.76 18.80
CA THR A 43 1.63 3.52 17.79
C THR A 43 0.34 4.22 18.21
N ALA A 44 -0.31 4.92 17.28
CA ALA A 44 -1.64 5.47 17.45
C ALA A 44 -2.56 4.97 16.33
N LEU A 45 -3.79 4.62 16.70
CA LEU A 45 -4.88 4.35 15.77
C LEU A 45 -5.81 5.56 15.77
N VAL A 46 -6.12 6.09 14.60
CA VAL A 46 -6.82 7.37 14.43
C VAL A 46 -7.89 7.22 13.36
N SER A 47 -9.05 7.85 13.51
CA SER A 47 -10.10 7.80 12.51
C SER A 47 -10.42 9.15 11.87
N PHE A 48 -10.77 9.08 10.58
CA PHE A 48 -11.05 10.24 9.73
C PHE A 48 -12.30 9.99 8.88
N GLU A 49 -12.96 11.08 8.49
CA GLU A 49 -14.12 11.05 7.61
C GLU A 49 -13.76 10.77 6.15
N SER A 50 -12.53 11.07 5.73
CA SER A 50 -12.04 10.84 4.37
C SER A 50 -10.55 10.54 4.36
N ALA A 51 -10.07 9.96 3.25
CA ALA A 51 -8.65 9.73 3.07
C ALA A 51 -7.90 11.05 2.78
N ALA A 52 -8.58 12.09 2.30
CA ALA A 52 -7.99 13.42 2.15
C ALA A 52 -7.59 14.01 3.51
N ALA A 53 -8.47 13.93 4.52
CA ALA A 53 -8.16 14.35 5.88
C ALA A 53 -7.02 13.51 6.51
N ALA A 54 -6.98 12.21 6.22
CA ALA A 54 -5.87 11.34 6.61
C ALA A 54 -4.53 11.77 5.99
N VAL A 55 -4.52 12.18 4.71
CA VAL A 55 -3.32 12.69 4.01
C VAL A 55 -2.82 13.99 4.64
N GLU A 56 -3.72 14.91 5.00
CA GLU A 56 -3.35 16.14 5.71
C GLU A 56 -2.67 15.84 7.06
N ALA A 57 -3.24 14.93 7.85
CA ALA A 57 -2.65 14.49 9.11
C ALA A 57 -1.32 13.76 8.92
N PHE A 58 -1.17 12.99 7.84
CA PHE A 58 0.09 12.34 7.50
C PHE A 58 1.20 13.33 7.21
N HIS A 59 0.92 14.43 6.51
CA HIS A 59 1.92 15.49 6.29
C HIS A 59 2.35 16.15 7.60
N LEU A 60 1.42 16.37 8.53
CA LEU A 60 1.74 16.85 9.87
C LEU A 60 2.59 15.84 10.65
N ALA A 61 2.24 14.56 10.59
CA ALA A 61 2.97 13.47 11.23
C ALA A 61 4.42 13.36 10.70
N GLN A 62 4.62 13.43 9.40
CA GLN A 62 5.97 13.47 8.81
C GLN A 62 6.80 14.67 9.27
N ALA A 63 6.16 15.83 9.45
CA ALA A 63 6.83 17.03 9.92
C ALA A 63 7.20 16.98 11.41
N ARG A 64 6.65 16.03 12.18
CA ARG A 64 6.77 15.95 13.63
C ARG A 64 7.42 14.64 14.07
N GLY A 65 8.72 14.72 14.33
CA GLY A 65 9.51 13.56 14.76
C GLY A 65 9.81 12.60 13.62
N ARG A 66 10.34 11.42 13.98
CA ARG A 66 10.68 10.38 12.99
C ARG A 66 9.50 9.41 12.86
N LEU A 67 8.64 9.68 11.89
CA LEU A 67 7.58 8.77 11.44
C LEU A 67 8.21 7.52 10.82
N LEU A 68 7.86 6.35 11.37
CA LEU A 68 8.32 5.05 10.89
C LEU A 68 7.32 4.41 9.93
N ARG A 69 6.03 4.51 10.24
CA ARG A 69 4.95 3.87 9.48
C ARG A 69 3.69 4.73 9.49
N ALA A 70 3.01 4.77 8.34
CA ALA A 70 1.70 5.39 8.18
C ALA A 70 0.86 4.47 7.29
N GLU A 71 -0.14 3.82 7.88
CA GLU A 71 -0.94 2.79 7.22
C GLU A 71 -2.42 3.18 7.25
N ILE A 72 -3.10 3.14 6.11
CA ILE A 72 -4.51 3.52 5.99
C ILE A 72 -5.38 2.28 5.73
N MET A 73 -6.57 2.27 6.32
CA MET A 73 -7.55 1.19 6.22
C MET A 73 -8.95 1.79 6.06
N TRP A 74 -9.70 1.36 5.04
CA TRP A 74 -11.11 1.73 4.90
C TRP A 74 -12.00 0.83 5.76
N ARG A 75 -13.19 1.31 6.17
CA ARG A 75 -14.04 0.57 7.12
C ARG A 75 -14.34 -0.86 6.70
N ALA A 76 -14.68 -1.08 5.43
CA ALA A 76 -14.95 -2.42 4.93
C ALA A 76 -13.80 -3.41 5.21
N TYR A 77 -12.54 -2.96 5.12
CA TYR A 77 -11.38 -3.77 5.49
C TYR A 77 -11.28 -3.91 7.02
N ALA A 78 -11.24 -2.79 7.74
CA ALA A 78 -10.99 -2.78 9.18
C ALA A 78 -12.05 -3.57 9.96
N ASP A 79 -13.33 -3.42 9.61
CA ASP A 79 -14.45 -4.11 10.25
C ASP A 79 -14.35 -5.63 9.99
N THR A 80 -14.02 -6.03 8.74
CA THR A 80 -13.85 -7.43 8.35
C THR A 80 -12.73 -8.09 9.16
N VAL A 81 -11.55 -7.46 9.22
CA VAL A 81 -10.41 -8.01 9.96
C VAL A 81 -10.71 -8.03 11.46
N ALA A 82 -11.24 -6.94 12.01
CA ALA A 82 -11.57 -6.83 13.43
C ALA A 82 -12.51 -7.94 13.90
N GLN A 83 -13.54 -8.26 13.11
CA GLN A 83 -14.44 -9.38 13.38
C GLN A 83 -13.71 -10.73 13.40
N ASP A 84 -12.78 -10.96 12.48
CA ASP A 84 -12.01 -12.21 12.40
C ASP A 84 -11.05 -12.38 13.58
N VAL A 85 -10.43 -11.28 14.02
CA VAL A 85 -9.37 -11.30 15.05
C VAL A 85 -9.89 -11.05 16.48
N GLY A 86 -11.20 -10.82 16.65
CA GLY A 86 -11.87 -10.58 17.92
C GLY A 86 -11.61 -9.18 18.51
N LEU A 87 -11.60 -8.15 17.66
CA LEU A 87 -11.37 -6.74 18.01
C LEU A 87 -12.48 -5.82 17.48
N ASP A 88 -13.68 -6.36 17.24
CA ASP A 88 -14.82 -5.61 16.71
C ASP A 88 -15.22 -4.45 17.62
N ASP A 89 -15.32 -4.65 18.94
CA ASP A 89 -15.59 -3.59 19.92
C ASP A 89 -14.59 -2.42 19.82
N LEU A 90 -13.30 -2.73 19.60
CA LEU A 90 -12.27 -1.71 19.45
C LEU A 90 -12.53 -0.88 18.19
N VAL A 91 -12.74 -1.51 17.03
CA VAL A 91 -12.97 -0.78 15.77
C VAL A 91 -14.30 -0.03 15.77
N ALA A 92 -15.35 -0.58 16.41
CA ALA A 92 -16.65 0.08 16.54
C ALA A 92 -16.58 1.41 17.32
N SER A 93 -15.57 1.59 18.18
CA SER A 93 -15.36 2.84 18.93
C SER A 93 -14.84 4.00 18.06
N PHE A 94 -14.35 3.74 16.85
CA PHE A 94 -13.82 4.75 15.95
C PHE A 94 -14.86 5.18 14.90
N PRO A 95 -15.34 6.44 14.88
CA PRO A 95 -16.22 6.96 13.82
C PRO A 95 -15.47 7.16 12.50
N GLY A 96 -16.17 7.58 11.44
CA GLY A 96 -15.56 7.95 10.15
C GLY A 96 -15.38 6.79 9.16
N GLN A 97 -14.85 7.09 7.98
CA GLN A 97 -14.75 6.17 6.85
C GLN A 97 -13.39 5.46 6.75
N VAL A 98 -12.36 6.02 7.36
CA VAL A 98 -11.00 5.46 7.32
C VAL A 98 -10.36 5.47 8.71
N LEU A 99 -9.51 4.48 8.95
CA LEU A 99 -8.60 4.44 10.10
C LEU A 99 -7.16 4.50 9.60
N VAL A 100 -6.30 5.14 10.38
CA VAL A 100 -4.88 5.26 10.10
C VAL A 100 -4.07 4.84 11.31
N LEU A 101 -3.04 4.02 11.09
CA LEU A 101 -1.99 3.77 12.06
C LEU A 101 -0.82 4.71 11.81
N PHE A 102 -0.44 5.46 12.84
CA PHE A 102 0.82 6.20 12.84
C PHE A 102 1.76 5.58 13.86
N GLU A 103 2.98 5.24 13.45
CA GLU A 103 4.04 4.81 14.35
C GLU A 103 5.20 5.80 14.30
N HIS A 104 5.47 6.45 15.42
CA HIS A 104 6.60 7.37 15.58
C HIS A 104 7.66 6.77 16.49
N SER A 105 8.91 7.13 16.24
CA SER A 105 10.02 6.80 17.13
C SER A 105 10.46 7.98 17.99
N GLY A 106 10.92 7.66 19.20
CA GLY A 106 11.52 8.57 20.16
C GLY A 106 12.78 7.97 20.78
N LYS A 107 13.55 8.77 21.51
CA LYS A 107 14.71 8.24 22.25
C LYS A 107 14.24 7.37 23.40
N THR A 108 13.17 7.78 24.07
CA THR A 108 12.49 7.06 25.15
C THR A 108 10.99 6.90 24.86
N GLN A 109 10.30 6.03 25.60
CA GLN A 109 8.86 5.83 25.43
C GLN A 109 8.04 7.12 25.63
N PRO A 110 8.32 7.94 26.67
CA PRO A 110 7.67 9.25 26.80
C PRO A 110 7.90 10.19 25.62
N ASP A 111 9.11 10.21 25.03
CA ASP A 111 9.38 11.06 23.87
C ASP A 111 8.54 10.65 22.66
N ALA A 112 8.42 9.33 22.41
CA ALA A 112 7.62 8.81 21.30
C ALA A 112 6.12 9.13 21.47
N GLN A 113 5.61 9.04 22.70
CA GLN A 113 4.23 9.40 23.03
C GLN A 113 3.98 10.90 22.95
N ALA A 114 4.93 11.73 23.36
CA ALA A 114 4.84 13.19 23.27
C ALA A 114 4.69 13.65 21.81
N VAL A 115 5.47 13.07 20.88
CA VAL A 115 5.33 13.35 19.44
C VAL A 115 3.91 13.04 18.94
N GLN A 116 3.34 11.90 19.33
CA GLN A 116 1.96 11.55 18.96
C GLN A 116 0.96 12.57 19.53
N GLN A 117 1.13 13.00 20.78
CA GLN A 117 0.24 14.01 21.38
C GLN A 117 0.33 15.37 20.68
N GLU A 118 1.53 15.82 20.30
CA GLU A 118 1.75 17.05 19.55
C GLU A 118 1.05 17.06 18.18
N ILE A 119 0.85 15.88 17.58
CA ILE A 119 0.15 15.72 16.31
C ILE A 119 -1.36 15.61 16.55
N LEU A 120 -1.78 14.74 17.45
CA LEU A 120 -3.18 14.36 17.60
C LEU A 120 -4.01 15.44 18.33
N VAL A 121 -3.46 16.12 19.34
CA VAL A 121 -4.22 17.14 20.09
C VAL A 121 -4.73 18.26 19.16
N PRO A 122 -3.89 18.91 18.33
CA PRO A 122 -4.37 19.93 17.40
C PRO A 122 -5.37 19.42 16.36
N LEU A 123 -5.21 18.16 15.91
CA LEU A 123 -6.15 17.54 14.97
C LEU A 123 -7.51 17.26 15.63
N MET A 124 -7.55 16.90 16.91
CA MET A 124 -8.80 16.77 17.67
C MET A 124 -9.45 18.14 17.90
N GLU A 125 -8.68 19.15 18.29
CA GLU A 125 -9.18 20.51 18.55
C GLU A 125 -9.76 21.19 17.31
N SER A 126 -9.16 20.95 16.14
CA SER A 126 -9.66 21.45 14.85
C SER A 126 -10.85 20.66 14.31
N GLY A 127 -11.18 19.51 14.90
CA GLY A 127 -12.23 18.62 14.42
C GLY A 127 -11.84 17.78 13.19
N THR A 128 -10.56 17.77 12.80
CA THR A 128 -10.06 16.95 11.67
C THR A 128 -10.15 15.46 11.98
N ILE A 129 -9.97 15.06 13.25
CA ILE A 129 -10.11 13.66 13.69
C ILE A 129 -11.30 13.48 14.62
N GLY A 130 -12.09 12.44 14.37
CA GLY A 130 -13.25 12.10 15.20
C GLY A 130 -12.86 11.33 16.47
N HIS A 131 -11.83 10.48 16.37
CA HIS A 131 -11.34 9.70 17.50
C HIS A 131 -9.88 9.26 17.28
N ALA A 132 -9.14 9.13 18.37
CA ALA A 132 -7.77 8.61 18.36
C ALA A 132 -7.44 7.89 19.66
N ILE A 133 -6.68 6.80 19.57
CA ILE A 133 -6.13 6.09 20.72
C ILE A 133 -4.63 5.89 20.50
N ILE A 134 -3.82 6.39 21.45
CA ILE A 134 -2.39 6.07 21.54
C ILE A 134 -2.26 4.79 22.36
N ALA A 135 -1.55 3.80 21.83
CA ALA A 135 -1.30 2.55 22.53
C ALA A 135 -0.54 2.80 23.85
N GLN A 136 -1.06 2.24 24.95
CA GLN A 136 -0.50 2.38 26.29
C GLN A 136 0.56 1.31 26.60
N ASN A 137 0.63 0.25 25.80
CA ASN A 137 1.56 -0.86 25.93
C ASN A 137 1.68 -1.64 24.61
N ASP A 138 2.66 -2.54 24.55
CA ASP A 138 2.96 -3.38 23.38
C ASP A 138 1.79 -4.28 22.97
N ARG A 139 0.97 -4.72 23.93
CA ARG A 139 -0.20 -5.55 23.62
C ARG A 139 -1.24 -4.76 22.84
N GLN A 140 -1.56 -3.55 23.29
CA GLN A 140 -2.51 -2.68 22.59
C GLN A 140 -1.96 -2.26 21.22
N ALA A 141 -0.66 -1.96 21.12
CA ALA A 141 -0.02 -1.68 19.83
C ALA A 141 -0.11 -2.89 18.90
N SER A 142 0.13 -4.11 19.40
CA SER A 142 -0.02 -5.35 18.64
C SER A 142 -1.47 -5.57 18.18
N ASP A 143 -2.47 -5.33 19.03
CA ASP A 143 -3.87 -5.44 18.63
C ASP A 143 -4.24 -4.43 17.52
N PHE A 144 -3.69 -3.22 17.55
CA PHE A 144 -3.82 -2.25 16.46
C PHE A 144 -3.21 -2.76 15.15
N TRP A 145 -1.99 -3.29 15.22
CA TRP A 145 -1.30 -3.86 14.06
C TRP A 145 -1.99 -5.10 13.50
N ARG A 146 -2.62 -5.94 14.34
CA ARG A 146 -3.40 -7.11 13.87
C ARG A 146 -4.55 -6.70 12.96
N ILE A 147 -5.22 -5.58 13.22
CA ILE A 147 -6.27 -5.05 12.33
C ILE A 147 -5.70 -4.71 10.95
N ARG A 148 -4.45 -4.22 10.89
CA ARG A 148 -3.76 -3.87 9.64
C ARG A 148 -3.11 -5.06 8.93
N GLU A 149 -2.56 -6.03 9.65
CA GLU A 149 -1.70 -7.08 9.10
C GLU A 149 -2.45 -8.37 8.73
N GLU A 150 -3.57 -8.68 9.39
CA GLU A 150 -4.34 -9.92 9.17
C GLU A 150 -5.27 -9.84 7.93
N SER A 151 -4.75 -9.32 6.82
CA SER A 151 -5.51 -9.06 5.58
C SER A 151 -6.14 -10.32 4.97
N TRP A 152 -5.58 -11.49 5.23
CA TRP A 152 -6.15 -12.79 4.83
C TRP A 152 -7.54 -13.05 5.42
N ALA A 153 -7.96 -12.33 6.46
CA ALA A 153 -9.34 -12.38 6.96
C ALA A 153 -10.36 -12.04 5.86
N VAL A 154 -9.99 -11.14 4.94
CA VAL A 154 -10.84 -10.78 3.79
C VAL A 154 -11.09 -12.00 2.90
N GLU A 155 -10.04 -12.76 2.55
CA GLU A 155 -10.19 -13.99 1.76
C GLU A 155 -10.95 -15.08 2.52
N ARG A 156 -10.68 -15.25 3.83
CA ARG A 156 -11.36 -16.26 4.66
C ARG A 156 -12.87 -16.05 4.69
N GLN A 157 -13.30 -14.80 4.82
CA GLN A 157 -14.72 -14.45 4.86
C GLN A 157 -15.34 -14.33 3.47
N ARG A 158 -14.54 -13.96 2.45
CA ARG A 158 -14.97 -13.69 1.08
C ARG A 158 -14.03 -14.35 0.07
N PRO A 159 -14.06 -15.69 -0.04
CA PRO A 159 -13.12 -16.42 -0.88
C PRO A 159 -13.32 -16.12 -2.36
N GLY A 160 -12.22 -16.16 -3.11
CA GLY A 160 -12.17 -15.95 -4.55
C GLY A 160 -12.20 -14.49 -4.96
N GLY A 161 -11.76 -13.56 -4.11
CA GLY A 161 -11.62 -12.15 -4.46
C GLY A 161 -10.53 -11.91 -5.52
N TYR A 162 -10.67 -10.84 -6.29
CA TYR A 162 -9.58 -10.32 -7.11
C TYR A 162 -8.73 -9.37 -6.28
N TRP A 163 -7.42 -9.61 -6.28
CA TRP A 163 -6.44 -8.85 -5.52
C TRP A 163 -5.69 -7.89 -6.44
N TYR A 164 -5.52 -6.67 -5.97
CA TYR A 164 -4.85 -5.59 -6.70
C TYR A 164 -3.87 -4.89 -5.77
N ASP A 165 -2.78 -4.44 -6.37
CA ASP A 165 -1.67 -3.72 -5.73
C ASP A 165 -1.32 -2.58 -6.67
N VAL A 166 -1.72 -1.36 -6.33
CA VAL A 166 -1.68 -0.16 -7.17
C VAL A 166 -1.14 1.02 -6.37
N SER A 167 -0.52 1.99 -7.02
CA SER A 167 -0.12 3.24 -6.36
C SER A 167 -0.85 4.44 -6.93
N VAL A 168 -1.22 5.37 -6.06
CA VAL A 168 -1.97 6.58 -6.39
C VAL A 168 -1.29 7.76 -5.71
N PRO A 169 -1.06 8.90 -6.40
CA PRO A 169 -0.56 10.09 -5.75
C PRO A 169 -1.47 10.51 -4.58
N LEU A 170 -0.88 10.91 -3.45
CA LEU A 170 -1.63 11.16 -2.21
C LEU A 170 -2.75 12.20 -2.38
N ASN A 171 -2.54 13.21 -3.22
CA ASN A 171 -3.53 14.24 -3.53
C ASN A 171 -4.72 13.74 -4.37
N ALA A 172 -4.63 12.54 -4.96
CA ALA A 172 -5.68 11.91 -5.76
C ALA A 172 -6.27 10.65 -5.10
N LEU A 173 -5.74 10.24 -3.94
CA LEU A 173 -6.04 8.97 -3.27
C LEU A 173 -7.49 8.86 -2.84
N ASP A 174 -8.05 9.88 -2.20
CA ASP A 174 -9.45 9.89 -1.76
C ASP A 174 -10.42 9.84 -2.94
N GLN A 175 -10.18 10.70 -3.94
CA GLN A 175 -10.98 10.74 -5.17
C GLN A 175 -10.94 9.40 -5.90
N TYR A 176 -9.76 8.79 -6.05
CA TYR A 176 -9.61 7.49 -6.71
C TYR A 176 -10.43 6.39 -6.03
N VAL A 177 -10.36 6.28 -4.70
CA VAL A 177 -11.10 5.24 -3.97
C VAL A 177 -12.61 5.46 -4.04
N CYS A 178 -13.07 6.71 -3.98
CA CYS A 178 -14.48 7.05 -4.14
C CYS A 178 -15.01 6.68 -5.53
N GLU A 179 -14.32 7.11 -6.60
CA GLU A 179 -14.68 6.78 -7.99
C GLU A 179 -14.65 5.27 -8.24
N LEU A 180 -13.61 4.58 -7.78
CA LEU A 180 -13.51 3.13 -7.92
C LEU A 180 -14.67 2.41 -7.24
N LYS A 181 -15.09 2.86 -6.06
CA LYS A 181 -16.24 2.28 -5.35
C LYS A 181 -17.55 2.46 -6.13
N GLU A 182 -17.71 3.58 -6.83
CA GLU A 182 -18.88 3.84 -7.69
C GLU A 182 -18.83 2.96 -8.96
N ASP A 183 -17.69 2.90 -9.63
CA ASP A 183 -17.47 2.08 -10.83
C ASP A 183 -17.73 0.59 -10.54
N LEU A 184 -17.25 0.07 -9.42
CA LEU A 184 -17.47 -1.31 -9.00
C LEU A 184 -18.95 -1.59 -8.71
N LYS A 185 -19.67 -0.64 -8.10
CA LYS A 185 -21.12 -0.78 -7.84
C LYS A 185 -21.94 -0.79 -9.13
N ALA A 186 -21.47 -0.10 -10.18
CA ALA A 186 -22.09 -0.15 -11.50
C ALA A 186 -21.92 -1.53 -12.18
N ILE A 187 -20.83 -2.25 -11.86
CA ILE A 187 -20.63 -3.65 -12.32
C ILE A 187 -21.57 -4.59 -11.56
N ALA A 188 -21.62 -4.49 -10.23
CA ALA A 188 -22.54 -5.24 -9.39
C ALA A 188 -22.91 -4.47 -8.13
N ALA A 189 -24.20 -4.27 -7.91
CA ALA A 189 -24.71 -3.49 -6.77
C ALA A 189 -24.31 -4.09 -5.40
N ASP A 190 -24.07 -5.40 -5.33
CA ASP A 190 -23.68 -6.13 -4.13
C ASP A 190 -22.17 -6.43 -4.06
N VAL A 191 -21.34 -5.77 -4.87
CA VAL A 191 -19.88 -5.88 -4.81
C VAL A 191 -19.36 -5.56 -3.41
N HIS A 192 -18.41 -6.37 -2.95
CA HIS A 192 -17.62 -6.08 -1.77
C HIS A 192 -16.27 -5.50 -2.21
N PHE A 193 -15.99 -4.30 -1.72
CA PHE A 193 -14.74 -3.58 -1.95
C PHE A 193 -14.04 -3.41 -0.62
N SER A 194 -12.85 -3.98 -0.51
CA SER A 194 -11.97 -3.88 0.66
C SER A 194 -10.67 -3.21 0.24
N CYS A 195 -10.22 -2.23 1.02
CA CYS A 195 -9.05 -1.43 0.70
C CYS A 195 -8.26 -1.09 1.96
N MET A 196 -6.94 -1.28 1.88
CA MET A 196 -5.96 -0.83 2.85
C MET A 196 -4.69 -0.43 2.09
N GLY A 197 -3.76 0.24 2.74
CA GLY A 197 -2.56 0.69 2.04
C GLY A 197 -1.51 1.35 2.91
N HIS A 198 -0.36 1.55 2.29
CA HIS A 198 0.72 2.36 2.83
C HIS A 198 0.41 3.83 2.48
N LEU A 199 -0.05 4.59 3.47
CA LEU A 199 -0.36 6.01 3.29
C LEU A 199 0.91 6.82 2.93
N GLY A 200 2.08 6.30 3.33
CA GLY A 200 3.38 6.93 3.11
C GLY A 200 3.72 7.22 1.65
N ASP A 201 3.33 6.33 0.75
CA ASP A 201 3.71 6.33 -0.66
C ASP A 201 2.51 6.18 -1.60
N GLY A 202 1.30 6.08 -1.04
CA GLY A 202 0.06 5.97 -1.79
C GLY A 202 -0.15 4.58 -2.41
N ASN A 203 0.54 3.56 -1.91
CA ASN A 203 0.28 2.17 -2.26
C ASN A 203 -1.04 1.68 -1.64
N LEU A 204 -1.92 1.12 -2.47
CA LEU A 204 -3.22 0.56 -2.10
C LEU A 204 -3.27 -0.93 -2.46
N HIS A 205 -3.63 -1.72 -1.47
CA HIS A 205 -4.03 -3.11 -1.63
C HIS A 205 -5.54 -3.21 -1.64
N ILE A 206 -6.09 -3.61 -2.77
CA ILE A 206 -7.52 -3.64 -3.03
C ILE A 206 -7.94 -5.08 -3.24
N THR A 207 -9.02 -5.48 -2.58
CA THR A 207 -9.70 -6.74 -2.85
C THR A 207 -11.13 -6.46 -3.30
N VAL A 208 -11.51 -7.05 -4.43
CA VAL A 208 -12.86 -6.96 -4.99
C VAL A 208 -13.48 -8.34 -5.06
N SER A 209 -14.65 -8.53 -4.45
CA SER A 209 -15.37 -9.80 -4.47
C SER A 209 -16.87 -9.58 -4.59
N ALA A 210 -17.62 -10.65 -4.87
CA ALA A 210 -19.08 -10.64 -4.87
C ALA A 210 -19.64 -11.74 -3.96
N PRO A 211 -20.87 -11.58 -3.44
CA PRO A 211 -21.58 -12.65 -2.76
C PRO A 211 -21.68 -13.89 -3.67
N HIS A 212 -21.24 -15.03 -3.13
CA HIS A 212 -21.26 -16.35 -3.81
C HIS A 212 -20.25 -16.54 -4.96
N GLY A 213 -19.09 -15.88 -4.88
CA GLY A 213 -17.96 -16.14 -5.77
C GLY A 213 -17.88 -15.21 -6.97
N ASN A 214 -16.88 -15.46 -7.82
CA ASN A 214 -16.34 -14.43 -8.70
C ASN A 214 -17.07 -14.27 -10.03
N ARG A 215 -18.33 -13.82 -9.94
CA ARG A 215 -19.22 -13.54 -11.09
C ARG A 215 -19.01 -12.15 -11.71
N LEU A 216 -18.16 -11.31 -11.13
CA LEU A 216 -17.99 -9.91 -11.53
C LEU A 216 -17.38 -9.74 -12.93
N GLY A 217 -16.74 -10.80 -13.45
CA GLY A 217 -15.98 -10.75 -14.68
C GLY A 217 -14.68 -9.97 -14.50
N LYS A 218 -13.54 -10.68 -14.37
CA LYS A 218 -12.23 -10.08 -14.08
C LYS A 218 -11.90 -8.89 -14.97
N ALA A 219 -12.17 -8.97 -16.27
CA ALA A 219 -11.87 -7.90 -17.21
C ALA A 219 -12.60 -6.59 -16.89
N LEU A 220 -13.84 -6.65 -16.40
CA LEU A 220 -14.60 -5.45 -16.00
C LEU A 220 -14.00 -4.81 -14.75
N VAL A 221 -13.63 -5.64 -13.77
CA VAL A 221 -12.97 -5.18 -12.55
C VAL A 221 -11.59 -4.61 -12.84
N ASP A 222 -10.79 -5.25 -13.69
CA ASP A 222 -9.47 -4.76 -14.13
C ASP A 222 -9.60 -3.37 -14.78
N VAL A 223 -10.61 -3.17 -15.64
CA VAL A 223 -10.88 -1.85 -16.25
C VAL A 223 -11.23 -0.81 -15.18
N ALA A 224 -12.13 -1.12 -14.25
CA ALA A 224 -12.50 -0.21 -13.17
C ALA A 224 -11.28 0.19 -12.31
N VAL A 225 -10.46 -0.79 -11.91
CA VAL A 225 -9.28 -0.56 -11.06
C VAL A 225 -8.20 0.24 -11.80
N TYR A 226 -7.90 -0.09 -13.06
CA TYR A 226 -6.71 0.42 -13.73
C TYR A 226 -6.92 1.63 -14.62
N SER A 227 -8.10 1.83 -15.21
CA SER A 227 -8.31 2.86 -16.24
C SER A 227 -8.04 4.29 -15.74
N ASN A 228 -8.47 4.61 -14.51
CA ASN A 228 -8.34 5.95 -13.94
C ASN A 228 -6.95 6.22 -13.34
N LEU A 229 -6.12 5.20 -13.12
CA LEU A 229 -4.80 5.36 -12.49
C LEU A 229 -3.88 6.25 -13.31
N LYS A 230 -3.75 5.96 -14.61
CA LYS A 230 -2.81 6.69 -15.47
C LYS A 230 -3.13 8.19 -15.55
N ALA A 231 -4.42 8.53 -15.65
CA ALA A 231 -4.88 9.92 -15.68
C ALA A 231 -4.56 10.67 -14.38
N LYS A 232 -4.54 9.96 -13.24
CA LYS A 232 -4.19 10.50 -11.92
C LYS A 232 -2.70 10.44 -11.61
N GLY A 233 -1.86 9.91 -12.51
CA GLY A 233 -0.42 9.73 -12.27
C GLY A 233 -0.06 8.52 -11.40
N GLY A 234 -0.96 7.55 -11.28
CA GLY A 234 -0.76 6.30 -10.54
C GLY A 234 -0.14 5.16 -11.35
N SER A 235 0.10 4.03 -10.69
CA SER A 235 0.62 2.79 -11.27
C SER A 235 -0.32 1.61 -11.00
N PHE A 236 -0.52 0.74 -12.00
CA PHE A 236 -1.27 -0.51 -11.85
C PHE A 236 -0.50 -1.61 -11.08
N SER A 237 0.76 -1.35 -10.74
CA SER A 237 1.60 -2.22 -9.92
C SER A 237 2.51 -1.38 -9.03
N ALA A 238 2.39 -1.54 -7.72
CA ALA A 238 3.21 -0.81 -6.75
C ALA A 238 4.41 -1.65 -6.30
N GLU A 239 4.18 -2.80 -5.69
CA GLU A 239 5.22 -3.61 -5.03
C GLU A 239 5.37 -5.01 -5.60
N HIS A 240 4.27 -5.65 -6.01
CA HIS A 240 4.27 -7.09 -6.33
C HIS A 240 4.89 -7.43 -7.69
N GLY A 241 5.29 -6.43 -8.46
CA GLY A 241 5.78 -6.59 -9.82
C GLY A 241 4.69 -7.02 -10.81
N ILE A 242 5.12 -7.45 -12.00
CA ILE A 242 4.23 -7.82 -13.11
C ILE A 242 3.99 -9.33 -13.14
N GLY A 243 5.05 -10.12 -13.05
CA GLY A 243 5.00 -11.58 -13.15
C GLY A 243 4.28 -12.07 -14.41
N LEU A 244 3.47 -13.12 -14.22
CA LEU A 244 2.51 -13.60 -15.23
C LEU A 244 1.15 -12.91 -15.09
N GLU A 245 0.77 -12.59 -13.86
CA GLU A 245 -0.57 -12.14 -13.51
C GLU A 245 -0.91 -10.80 -14.17
N LYS A 246 0.00 -9.82 -14.11
CA LYS A 246 -0.27 -8.46 -14.61
C LYS A 246 0.24 -8.25 -16.05
N MET A 247 0.52 -9.32 -16.80
CA MET A 247 0.97 -9.22 -18.20
C MET A 247 -0.03 -8.49 -19.10
N GLN A 248 -1.32 -8.80 -18.94
CA GLN A 248 -2.38 -8.13 -19.71
C GLN A 248 -2.50 -6.65 -19.32
N ALA A 249 -2.40 -6.35 -18.02
CA ALA A 249 -2.39 -4.97 -17.53
C ALA A 249 -1.18 -4.19 -18.05
N LEU A 250 0.01 -4.79 -18.08
CA LEU A 250 1.19 -4.14 -18.64
C LEU A 250 1.06 -3.87 -20.14
N ALA A 251 0.48 -4.81 -20.90
CA ALA A 251 0.22 -4.60 -22.33
C ALA A 251 -0.79 -3.46 -22.57
N ALA A 252 -1.80 -3.32 -21.71
CA ALA A 252 -2.85 -2.32 -21.83
C ALA A 252 -2.45 -0.92 -21.30
N TYR A 253 -1.75 -0.87 -20.16
CA TYR A 253 -1.52 0.36 -19.40
C TYR A 253 -0.05 0.76 -19.30
N GLY A 254 0.88 -0.12 -19.67
CA GLY A 254 2.32 0.14 -19.67
C GLY A 254 2.71 1.26 -20.63
N ASP A 255 3.80 1.95 -20.30
CA ASP A 255 4.38 2.96 -21.18
C ASP A 255 5.10 2.29 -22.36
N PRO A 256 4.65 2.50 -23.62
CA PRO A 256 5.25 1.86 -24.79
C PRO A 256 6.75 2.15 -24.94
N ALA A 257 7.22 3.34 -24.55
CA ALA A 257 8.63 3.70 -24.64
C ALA A 257 9.45 2.93 -23.60
N LYS A 258 8.95 2.81 -22.36
CA LYS A 258 9.59 1.98 -21.32
C LYS A 258 9.66 0.52 -21.74
N LEU A 259 8.58 0.00 -22.33
CA LEU A 259 8.53 -1.38 -22.83
C LEU A 259 9.52 -1.63 -23.97
N ALA A 260 9.62 -0.71 -24.93
CA ALA A 260 10.61 -0.80 -26.01
C ALA A 260 12.04 -0.80 -25.47
N MET A 261 12.36 0.08 -24.52
CA MET A 261 13.66 0.12 -23.87
C MET A 261 13.95 -1.18 -23.09
N ALA A 262 12.98 -1.68 -22.34
CA ALA A 262 13.13 -2.91 -21.58
C ALA A 262 13.38 -4.13 -22.50
N ARG A 263 12.71 -4.20 -23.66
CA ARG A 263 13.00 -5.22 -24.69
C ARG A 263 14.41 -5.11 -25.25
N ALA A 264 14.87 -3.90 -25.56
CA ALA A 264 16.23 -3.69 -26.08
C ALA A 264 17.29 -4.14 -25.06
N ILE A 265 17.09 -3.82 -23.77
CA ILE A 265 17.97 -4.26 -22.68
C ILE A 265 17.95 -5.79 -22.55
N LYS A 266 16.76 -6.39 -22.56
CA LYS A 266 16.59 -7.86 -22.51
C LYS A 266 17.33 -8.55 -23.66
N GLN A 267 17.17 -8.07 -24.89
CA GLN A 267 17.82 -8.63 -26.06
C GLN A 267 19.34 -8.52 -25.99
N ALA A 268 19.87 -7.44 -25.41
CA ALA A 268 21.31 -7.26 -25.25
C ALA A 268 21.92 -8.18 -24.17
N LEU A 269 21.19 -8.46 -23.10
CA LEU A 269 21.68 -9.25 -21.95
C LEU A 269 21.35 -10.74 -22.02
N ASP A 270 20.27 -11.12 -22.70
CA ASP A 270 19.81 -12.49 -22.84
C ASP A 270 19.24 -12.72 -24.25
N PRO A 271 20.11 -12.79 -25.27
CA PRO A 271 19.69 -12.85 -26.68
C PRO A 271 18.95 -14.15 -27.04
N ASP A 272 19.20 -15.23 -26.29
CA ASP A 272 18.54 -16.54 -26.46
C ASP A 272 17.26 -16.66 -25.62
N ASN A 273 16.90 -15.60 -24.87
CA ASN A 273 15.71 -15.51 -24.02
C ASN A 273 15.56 -16.68 -23.02
N LEU A 274 16.66 -17.07 -22.37
CA LEU A 274 16.67 -18.16 -21.38
C LEU A 274 16.27 -17.71 -19.97
N MET A 275 16.47 -16.44 -19.64
CA MET A 275 16.24 -15.88 -18.30
C MET A 275 14.77 -15.53 -18.09
N ASN A 276 14.05 -16.42 -17.40
CA ASN A 276 12.66 -16.28 -16.99
C ASN A 276 11.71 -15.90 -18.16
N PRO A 277 11.61 -16.75 -19.20
CA PRO A 277 10.81 -16.45 -20.40
C PRO A 277 9.31 -16.33 -20.09
N GLY A 278 8.62 -15.51 -20.88
CA GLY A 278 7.15 -15.40 -20.84
C GLY A 278 6.54 -14.49 -19.76
N LYS A 279 7.37 -13.83 -18.93
CA LYS A 279 6.91 -12.88 -17.88
C LYS A 279 7.33 -11.46 -18.21
N VAL A 280 6.67 -10.42 -17.70
CA VAL A 280 6.99 -8.96 -17.78
C VAL A 280 7.12 -8.30 -19.17
N LEU A 281 7.52 -8.97 -20.23
CA LEU A 281 7.76 -8.40 -21.57
C LEU A 281 7.64 -9.58 -22.51
N VAL A 282 6.70 -9.51 -23.43
CA VAL A 282 6.74 -10.32 -24.64
C VAL A 282 7.71 -9.65 -25.59
#